data_AF-A0A0L0SN79-F1
#
_entry.id   AF-A0A0L0SN79-F1
#
_cell.length_a   1.000
_cell.length_b   1.000
_cell.length_c   1.000
_cell.angle_alpha   90.00
_cell.angle_beta   90.00
_cell.angle_gamma   90.00
#
_symmetry.space_group_name_H-M   'P 1'
#
loop_
_entity.id
_entity.type
_entity.pdbx_description
1 polymer ?
#
loop_
_entity_poly.entity_id
_entity_poly.type
_entity_poly.pdbx_seq_one_letter_code
_entity_poly.pdbx_strand_id
1 'polypeptide(L)'
;MCKSKRKNKGSSSKRGRGRKLGSVKSRPTTPTNAKPTAPDTEATIVQIDAPVETRNNMVGKSATLDANALAATLAAANVVMHNPTLAELVKDTYTHRDQVAAIRAILNKAHALDLPLIQGRALFQAALHDDTSSEDYTGYTHTWVRDTIHIAHARYVLGDAQVAAGAVTDLARFWLRYRHRWDACLRNTVDFRANAMERPHIRFDGNSLSEIDQTWAHAQNDALGYTLWLASLLTRNGHFGADLLAPLPGIDTLPSAGSLADMLALLILYAYRVEYWHDNDSGHWEEARKVEASSVGAMVAGLRDWHKMLAAREAAGVAVATRMAYWASHLDVVGHDKVLHPLADQMTRLAAATTEPAQLDAATSLVAALESQGRAALAAILPYESRTPGHERATDAALLFLVYPMHVVDDAMAAQIVTDVVRDLAGDHGIRRYRGDSYWMADYKALFDESTRTADFSDDMGARNALLKPGQEAQWCIFDAIVACICGDWARSALERGDRAAANTYRALQTRFFNRAVGQTTGPDCAFGTLKCPESYYLEKGKYVVNDVCPLLWTQANLIKALDGMERTIAAFQDAGRIGSVAAK
;
A
#
# COMPACT_ATOMS: atom_id res chain seq x y z
N MET A 1 -54.44 -20.19 -21.33
CA MET A 1 -55.37 -20.23 -22.49
C MET A 1 -55.11 -19.02 -23.38
N CYS A 2 -54.95 -19.26 -24.69
CA CYS A 2 -54.91 -18.37 -25.87
C CYS A 2 -54.00 -17.11 -25.88
N LYS A 3 -52.92 -17.04 -26.70
CA LYS A 3 -52.81 -16.92 -28.20
C LYS A 3 -53.17 -15.47 -28.67
N SER A 4 -52.52 -14.79 -29.62
CA SER A 4 -51.60 -15.19 -30.71
C SER A 4 -51.08 -13.96 -31.52
N LYS A 5 -49.79 -14.01 -31.89
CA LYS A 5 -49.13 -13.74 -33.22
C LYS A 5 -49.74 -12.83 -34.30
N ARG A 6 -48.85 -12.06 -34.98
CA ARG A 6 -48.45 -12.14 -36.43
C ARG A 6 -47.49 -10.96 -36.75
N LYS A 7 -46.21 -11.11 -37.12
CA LYS A 7 -45.57 -11.48 -38.42
C LYS A 7 -46.22 -10.89 -39.69
N ASN A 8 -45.46 -10.10 -40.45
CA ASN A 8 -45.38 -10.26 -41.90
C ASN A 8 -44.05 -9.79 -42.52
N LYS A 9 -43.61 -10.56 -43.53
CA LYS A 9 -42.42 -10.40 -44.38
C LYS A 9 -42.85 -9.89 -45.76
N GLY A 10 -41.88 -9.36 -46.51
CA GLY A 10 -41.74 -9.52 -47.97
C GLY A 10 -41.69 -8.19 -48.72
N SER A 11 -41.04 -8.04 -49.88
CA SER A 11 -39.96 -8.71 -50.63
C SER A 11 -39.84 -7.96 -51.97
N SER A 12 -38.71 -8.07 -52.66
CA SER A 12 -38.58 -7.97 -54.14
C SER A 12 -38.55 -6.53 -54.75
N SER A 13 -37.77 -6.16 -55.77
CA SER A 13 -36.76 -6.83 -56.61
C SER A 13 -36.08 -5.88 -57.62
N LYS A 14 -34.83 -6.21 -57.99
CA LYS A 14 -34.27 -6.35 -59.38
C LYS A 14 -33.87 -5.15 -60.28
N ARG A 15 -32.69 -5.40 -60.91
CA ARG A 15 -32.12 -5.02 -62.24
C ARG A 15 -31.36 -3.68 -62.31
N GLY A 16 -30.19 -3.57 -62.97
CA GLY A 16 -29.37 -4.55 -63.69
C GLY A 16 -28.15 -3.93 -64.41
N ARG A 17 -27.18 -4.81 -64.74
CA ARG A 17 -26.22 -4.89 -65.87
C ARG A 17 -25.38 -3.66 -66.31
N GLY A 18 -24.05 -3.89 -66.36
CA GLY A 18 -23.11 -3.22 -67.29
C GLY A 18 -21.71 -3.89 -67.31
N ARG A 19 -21.31 -4.42 -68.48
CA ARG A 19 -19.99 -5.01 -68.91
C ARG A 19 -18.90 -3.90 -69.01
N LYS A 20 -17.56 -4.06 -69.16
CA LYS A 20 -16.62 -5.13 -69.61
C LYS A 20 -15.15 -4.63 -69.44
N LEU A 21 -14.17 -5.56 -69.53
CA LEU A 21 -12.72 -5.44 -69.90
C LEU A 21 -11.78 -4.77 -68.88
N GLY A 22 -10.59 -5.24 -68.49
CA GLY A 22 -9.73 -6.37 -68.89
C GLY A 22 -8.28 -5.88 -69.01
N SER A 23 -7.34 -6.35 -68.16
CA SER A 23 -5.92 -6.54 -68.53
C SER A 23 -5.15 -7.33 -67.44
N VAL A 24 -4.09 -7.98 -67.90
CA VAL A 24 -3.32 -9.06 -67.26
C VAL A 24 -2.02 -8.53 -66.61
N LYS A 25 -1.56 -9.20 -65.55
CA LYS A 25 -0.17 -9.46 -65.06
C LYS A 25 -0.22 -9.48 -63.51
N SER A 26 0.47 -10.29 -62.72
CA SER A 26 1.45 -11.37 -62.85
C SER A 26 1.65 -11.91 -61.42
N ARG A 27 1.80 -13.22 -61.24
CA ARG A 27 2.06 -13.87 -59.93
C ARG A 27 3.58 -13.95 -59.68
N PRO A 28 4.06 -13.71 -58.45
CA PRO A 28 5.00 -14.65 -57.83
C PRO A 28 4.61 -14.95 -56.36
N THR A 29 4.39 -16.22 -56.00
CA THR A 29 5.30 -17.08 -55.19
C THR A 29 5.53 -16.60 -53.76
N THR A 30 4.87 -17.30 -52.84
CA THR A 30 5.03 -17.26 -51.39
C THR A 30 6.45 -17.66 -50.96
N PRO A 31 7.10 -16.90 -50.06
CA PRO A 31 8.13 -17.44 -49.19
C PRO A 31 7.53 -17.76 -47.82
N THR A 32 7.79 -18.99 -47.37
CA THR A 32 7.65 -19.45 -45.99
C THR A 32 8.46 -18.57 -45.03
N ASN A 33 7.81 -17.84 -44.14
CA ASN A 33 8.47 -17.19 -43.01
C ASN A 33 8.61 -18.21 -41.87
N ALA A 34 9.84 -18.70 -41.71
CA ALA A 34 10.31 -19.23 -40.45
C ALA A 34 10.18 -18.14 -39.38
N LYS A 35 9.56 -18.45 -38.24
CA LYS A 35 9.61 -17.62 -37.04
C LYS A 35 11.09 -17.47 -36.62
N PRO A 36 11.59 -16.26 -36.36
CA PRO A 36 12.86 -16.12 -35.67
C PRO A 36 12.65 -16.57 -34.22
N THR A 37 13.31 -17.65 -33.83
CA THR A 37 13.54 -17.99 -32.42
C THR A 37 14.48 -16.94 -31.84
N ALA A 38 13.95 -16.07 -30.99
CA ALA A 38 14.75 -15.17 -30.18
C ALA A 38 15.59 -16.00 -29.20
N PRO A 39 16.86 -15.61 -28.94
CA PRO A 39 17.65 -16.23 -27.88
C PRO A 39 17.02 -15.93 -26.52
N ASP A 40 16.85 -16.96 -25.68
CA ASP A 40 16.43 -16.82 -24.28
C ASP A 40 17.43 -15.91 -23.55
N THR A 41 17.07 -14.66 -23.25
CA THR A 41 17.83 -13.81 -22.32
C THR A 41 17.39 -14.15 -20.89
N GLU A 42 18.02 -15.15 -20.28
CA GLU A 42 17.79 -15.51 -18.88
C GLU A 42 18.19 -14.35 -17.94
N ALA A 43 17.43 -14.16 -16.86
CA ALA A 43 17.70 -13.15 -15.85
C ALA A 43 19.10 -13.38 -15.23
N THR A 44 19.88 -12.30 -15.10
CA THR A 44 21.25 -12.39 -14.60
C THR A 44 21.26 -12.28 -13.08
N ILE A 45 21.78 -13.30 -12.40
CA ILE A 45 22.14 -13.18 -10.98
C ILE A 45 23.43 -12.37 -10.89
N VAL A 46 23.37 -11.21 -10.26
CA VAL A 46 24.57 -10.42 -9.98
C VAL A 46 25.03 -10.79 -8.58
N GLN A 47 26.23 -11.36 -8.46
CA GLN A 47 26.85 -11.53 -7.15
C GLN A 47 27.26 -10.16 -6.62
N ILE A 48 26.64 -9.76 -5.52
CA ILE A 48 27.00 -8.56 -4.76
C ILE A 48 27.75 -9.06 -3.54
N ASP A 49 29.07 -8.87 -3.54
CA ASP A 49 29.91 -9.19 -2.40
C ASP A 49 29.55 -8.25 -1.24
N ALA A 50 28.85 -8.77 -0.23
CA ALA A 50 28.70 -8.04 1.02
C ALA A 50 30.07 -8.00 1.71
N PRO A 51 30.62 -6.82 2.06
CA PRO A 51 31.81 -6.77 2.90
C PRO A 51 31.42 -7.21 4.31
N VAL A 52 31.57 -8.50 4.61
CA VAL A 52 31.52 -9.03 5.98
C VAL A 52 32.88 -8.81 6.61
N GLU A 53 33.15 -7.59 7.10
CA GLU A 53 34.24 -7.40 8.05
C GLU A 53 33.74 -7.64 9.47
N THR A 54 33.79 -8.90 9.91
CA THR A 54 33.66 -9.25 11.32
C THR A 54 34.87 -8.73 12.10
N ARG A 55 34.69 -7.67 12.89
CA ARG A 55 35.56 -7.39 14.04
C ARG A 55 34.72 -7.22 15.30
N ASN A 56 34.69 -8.28 16.09
CA ASN A 56 34.32 -8.24 17.50
C ASN A 56 35.20 -7.23 18.23
N ASN A 57 34.59 -6.35 19.02
CA ASN A 57 35.05 -6.02 20.36
C ASN A 57 33.89 -5.43 21.18
N MET A 58 33.59 -6.11 22.29
CA MET A 58 32.54 -5.80 23.26
C MET A 58 32.70 -4.41 23.90
N VAL A 59 31.62 -3.60 23.99
CA VAL A 59 31.22 -2.82 25.18
C VAL A 59 29.70 -2.52 25.19
N GLY A 60 28.98 -3.07 26.18
CA GLY A 60 28.08 -2.31 27.09
C GLY A 60 26.77 -1.64 26.63
N LYS A 61 25.70 -2.45 26.51
CA LYS A 61 24.30 -2.24 26.97
C LYS A 61 23.60 -0.87 26.79
N SER A 62 22.85 -0.78 25.69
CA SER A 62 21.44 -0.36 25.66
C SER A 62 20.81 -0.95 24.41
N ALA A 63 20.28 -2.18 24.47
CA ALA A 63 19.57 -2.92 23.41
C ALA A 63 19.80 -2.41 21.97
N THR A 64 21.06 -2.29 21.57
CA THR A 64 21.42 -1.92 20.22
C THR A 64 21.15 -3.15 19.38
N LEU A 65 20.31 -3.02 18.33
CA LEU A 65 20.21 -4.04 17.28
C LEU A 65 21.64 -4.52 16.96
N ASP A 66 21.89 -5.82 17.08
CA ASP A 66 23.12 -6.38 16.55
C ASP A 66 23.03 -6.34 15.03
N ALA A 67 23.53 -5.24 14.47
CA ALA A 67 23.52 -4.98 13.04
C ALA A 67 24.19 -6.11 12.26
N ASN A 68 25.18 -6.80 12.86
CA ASN A 68 25.89 -7.90 12.22
C ASN A 68 25.06 -9.19 12.22
N ALA A 69 24.36 -9.50 13.33
CA ALA A 69 23.44 -10.64 13.37
C ALA A 69 22.26 -10.46 12.40
N LEU A 70 21.72 -9.24 12.33
CA LEU A 70 20.73 -8.88 11.33
C LEU A 70 21.33 -9.06 9.92
N ALA A 71 22.51 -8.49 9.65
CA ALA A 71 23.12 -8.59 8.33
C ALA A 71 23.39 -10.03 7.89
N ALA A 72 23.84 -10.89 8.80
CA ALA A 72 24.03 -12.31 8.52
C ALA A 72 22.73 -13.00 8.09
N THR A 73 21.61 -12.63 8.70
CA THR A 73 20.28 -13.17 8.36
C THR A 73 19.79 -12.64 7.01
N LEU A 74 19.98 -11.35 6.76
CA LEU A 74 19.49 -10.68 5.54
C LEU A 74 20.38 -10.93 4.31
N ALA A 75 21.62 -11.39 4.48
CA ALA A 75 22.57 -11.66 3.40
C ALA A 75 22.20 -12.88 2.52
N ALA A 76 21.18 -13.66 2.88
CA ALA A 76 20.72 -14.79 2.08
C ALA A 76 19.91 -14.38 0.83
N ALA A 77 19.36 -13.17 0.79
CA ALA A 77 18.45 -12.75 -0.28
C ALA A 77 19.23 -12.34 -1.55
N ASN A 78 19.23 -13.17 -2.60
CA ASN A 78 20.01 -12.92 -3.83
C ASN A 78 19.58 -11.66 -4.59
N VAL A 79 20.44 -11.08 -5.43
CA VAL A 79 20.05 -9.97 -6.31
C VAL A 79 19.91 -10.50 -7.74
N VAL A 80 18.66 -10.56 -8.20
CA VAL A 80 18.32 -10.94 -9.58
C VAL A 80 18.06 -9.67 -10.37
N MET A 81 18.81 -9.47 -11.46
CA MET A 81 18.59 -8.36 -12.38
C MET A 81 17.85 -8.87 -13.62
N HIS A 82 16.58 -8.51 -13.73
CA HIS A 82 15.76 -8.85 -14.90
C HIS A 82 16.07 -7.96 -16.10
N ASN A 83 16.58 -6.75 -15.87
CA ASN A 83 16.90 -5.79 -16.93
C ASN A 83 18.43 -5.56 -17.07
N PRO A 84 19.04 -5.88 -18.23
CA PRO A 84 20.49 -5.77 -18.42
C PRO A 84 20.99 -4.32 -18.35
N THR A 85 20.18 -3.35 -18.79
CA THR A 85 20.56 -1.93 -18.74
C THR A 85 20.71 -1.44 -17.30
N LEU A 86 19.82 -1.89 -16.39
CA LEU A 86 19.96 -1.55 -14.97
C LEU A 86 21.07 -2.36 -14.29
N ALA A 87 21.35 -3.58 -14.76
CA ALA A 87 22.44 -4.41 -14.24
C ALA A 87 23.82 -3.73 -14.38
N GLU A 88 24.03 -2.90 -15.40
CA GLU A 88 25.27 -2.13 -15.58
C GLU A 88 25.42 -0.96 -14.58
N LEU A 89 24.30 -0.49 -14.02
CA LEU A 89 24.25 0.68 -13.14
C LEU A 89 24.27 0.32 -11.65
N VAL A 90 23.86 -0.90 -11.27
CA VAL A 90 23.88 -1.31 -9.87
C VAL A 90 25.31 -1.35 -9.31
N LYS A 91 25.44 -1.02 -8.02
CA LYS A 91 26.73 -0.96 -7.31
C LYS A 91 26.64 -1.71 -6.00
N ASP A 92 27.76 -2.23 -5.54
CA ASP A 92 27.90 -2.82 -4.19
C ASP A 92 27.86 -1.73 -3.11
N THR A 93 28.16 -0.48 -3.46
CA THR A 93 28.00 0.69 -2.59
C THR A 93 27.78 1.95 -3.43
N TYR A 94 26.79 2.74 -3.05
CA TYR A 94 26.55 4.07 -3.62
C TYR A 94 27.20 5.14 -2.74
N THR A 95 28.06 5.97 -3.34
CA THR A 95 28.78 7.05 -2.64
C THR A 95 28.48 8.44 -3.18
N HIS A 96 27.86 8.52 -4.37
CA HIS A 96 27.51 9.79 -5.03
C HIS A 96 26.08 9.73 -5.56
N ARG A 97 25.36 10.86 -5.47
CA ARG A 97 23.94 10.95 -5.86
C ARG A 97 23.71 10.71 -7.36
N ASP A 98 24.68 11.05 -8.20
CA ASP A 98 24.63 10.83 -9.65
C ASP A 98 24.51 9.34 -10.03
N GLN A 99 25.05 8.44 -9.21
CA GLN A 99 24.93 6.99 -9.41
C GLN A 99 23.47 6.53 -9.29
N VAL A 100 22.73 7.04 -8.31
CA VAL A 100 21.29 6.77 -8.13
C VAL A 100 20.47 7.53 -9.16
N ALA A 101 20.86 8.77 -9.48
CA ALA A 101 20.22 9.58 -10.50
C ALA A 101 20.30 8.94 -11.90
N ALA A 102 21.38 8.23 -12.22
CA ALA A 102 21.51 7.47 -13.46
C ALA A 102 20.44 6.37 -13.57
N ILE A 103 20.23 5.59 -12.49
CA ILE A 103 19.16 4.59 -12.41
C ILE A 103 17.80 5.26 -12.57
N ARG A 104 17.55 6.33 -11.81
CA ARG A 104 16.31 7.11 -11.87
C ARG A 104 16.03 7.64 -13.28
N ALA A 105 17.05 8.13 -14.00
CA ALA A 105 16.91 8.67 -15.34
C ALA A 105 16.44 7.61 -16.35
N ILE A 106 16.95 6.38 -16.25
CA ILE A 106 16.52 5.27 -17.10
C ILE A 106 15.07 4.89 -16.80
N LEU A 107 14.72 4.77 -15.52
CA LEU A 107 13.36 4.45 -15.09
C LEU A 107 12.35 5.53 -15.49
N ASN A 108 12.69 6.81 -15.34
CA ASN A 108 11.86 7.93 -15.80
C ASN A 108 11.67 7.92 -17.31
N LYS A 109 12.74 7.68 -18.08
CA LYS A 109 12.65 7.59 -19.55
C LYS A 109 11.74 6.45 -20.01
N ALA A 110 11.62 5.39 -19.20
CA ALA A 110 10.73 4.25 -19.45
C ALA A 110 9.33 4.40 -18.84
N HIS A 111 9.01 5.55 -18.23
CA HIS A 111 7.76 5.80 -17.52
C HIS A 111 7.50 4.81 -16.36
N ALA A 112 8.56 4.24 -15.79
CA ALA A 112 8.50 3.24 -14.71
C ALA A 112 8.20 3.84 -13.33
N LEU A 113 8.30 5.17 -13.23
CA LEU A 113 8.07 5.95 -12.01
C LEU A 113 6.88 6.91 -12.17
N ASP A 114 6.11 6.77 -13.25
CA ASP A 114 4.96 7.61 -13.51
C ASP A 114 3.78 7.16 -12.62
N LEU A 115 3.24 8.09 -11.85
CA LEU A 115 2.09 7.87 -10.97
C LEU A 115 0.89 8.67 -11.48
N PRO A 116 0.28 8.29 -12.62
CA PRO A 116 -0.74 9.12 -13.28
C PRO A 116 -1.97 9.31 -12.40
N LEU A 117 -2.51 10.52 -12.45
CA LEU A 117 -3.74 10.87 -11.76
C LEU A 117 -4.95 10.46 -12.58
N ILE A 118 -6.03 10.06 -11.91
CA ILE A 118 -7.36 10.01 -12.50
C ILE A 118 -7.75 11.43 -12.92
N GLN A 119 -8.27 11.59 -14.14
CA GLN A 119 -8.54 12.91 -14.71
C GLN A 119 -9.43 13.76 -13.79
N GLY A 120 -8.91 14.94 -13.41
CA GLY A 120 -9.62 15.90 -12.57
C GLY A 120 -9.62 15.58 -11.07
N ARG A 121 -8.85 14.57 -10.62
CA ARG A 121 -8.79 14.14 -9.23
C ARG A 121 -7.37 13.82 -8.80
N ALA A 122 -7.10 13.91 -7.51
CA ALA A 122 -5.86 13.45 -6.91
C ALA A 122 -5.97 11.98 -6.46
N LEU A 123 -6.58 11.14 -7.29
CA LEU A 123 -6.78 9.71 -7.05
C LEU A 123 -6.01 8.88 -8.08
N PHE A 124 -5.85 7.60 -7.78
CA PHE A 124 -5.04 6.68 -8.57
C PHE A 124 -5.83 5.40 -8.87
N GLN A 125 -5.55 4.78 -10.02
CA GLN A 125 -5.91 3.40 -10.29
C GLN A 125 -4.87 2.48 -9.65
N ALA A 126 -5.22 1.25 -9.29
CA ALA A 126 -4.27 0.34 -8.67
C ALA A 126 -3.17 -0.12 -9.67
N ALA A 127 -3.57 -0.45 -10.90
CA ALA A 127 -2.65 -0.83 -11.99
C ALA A 127 -2.94 -0.05 -13.28
N LEU A 128 -1.90 0.10 -14.13
CA LEU A 128 -2.06 0.69 -15.47
C LEU A 128 -2.27 -0.41 -16.50
N HIS A 129 -3.16 -0.19 -17.46
CA HIS A 129 -3.37 -1.09 -18.59
C HIS A 129 -2.69 -0.52 -19.83
N ASP A 130 -2.17 -1.40 -20.68
CA ASP A 130 -1.73 -1.03 -22.02
C ASP A 130 -2.98 -0.97 -22.92
N ASP A 131 -3.14 0.10 -23.72
CA ASP A 131 -4.31 0.42 -24.55
C ASP A 131 -4.70 -0.67 -25.60
N THR A 132 -4.01 -1.81 -25.64
CA THR A 132 -4.13 -2.84 -26.67
C THR A 132 -5.02 -4.04 -26.30
N SER A 133 -5.40 -4.20 -25.02
CA SER A 133 -6.40 -5.21 -24.59
C SER A 133 -7.70 -4.54 -24.16
N SER A 134 -8.76 -4.74 -24.93
CA SER A 134 -10.02 -3.98 -24.83
C SER A 134 -10.96 -4.38 -23.68
N GLU A 135 -10.54 -5.22 -22.73
CA GLU A 135 -11.35 -5.59 -21.57
C GLU A 135 -10.48 -5.63 -20.31
N ASP A 136 -10.70 -4.69 -19.38
CA ASP A 136 -10.15 -4.74 -18.01
C ASP A 136 -10.81 -5.88 -17.25
N TYR A 137 -10.28 -7.08 -17.40
CA TYR A 137 -10.75 -8.24 -16.65
C TYR A 137 -10.17 -8.28 -15.23
N THR A 138 -9.07 -7.54 -14.97
CA THR A 138 -8.35 -7.54 -13.69
C THR A 138 -9.14 -6.86 -12.58
N GLY A 139 -9.98 -5.87 -12.93
CA GLY A 139 -10.70 -5.03 -11.98
C GLY A 139 -9.81 -4.01 -11.27
N TYR A 140 -8.56 -3.82 -11.71
CA TYR A 140 -7.59 -2.89 -11.11
C TYR A 140 -7.73 -1.45 -11.62
N THR A 141 -8.71 -1.15 -12.47
CA THR A 141 -9.06 0.24 -12.84
C THR A 141 -9.80 1.00 -11.74
N HIS A 142 -10.25 0.30 -10.68
CA HIS A 142 -10.84 0.91 -9.50
C HIS A 142 -9.78 1.58 -8.62
N THR A 143 -10.26 2.44 -7.71
CA THR A 143 -9.43 3.10 -6.70
C THR A 143 -9.55 2.37 -5.38
N TRP A 144 -8.42 1.91 -4.85
CA TRP A 144 -8.29 1.44 -3.47
C TRP A 144 -7.78 2.57 -2.58
N VAL A 145 -8.36 2.68 -1.39
CA VAL A 145 -7.97 3.67 -0.37
C VAL A 145 -6.52 3.46 0.05
N ARG A 146 -6.14 2.23 0.39
CA ARG A 146 -4.77 1.88 0.84
C ARG A 146 -3.73 2.26 -0.20
N ASP A 147 -3.90 1.81 -1.44
CA ASP A 147 -3.03 2.10 -2.58
C ASP A 147 -2.90 3.61 -2.80
N THR A 148 -4.05 4.31 -2.80
CA THR A 148 -4.09 5.78 -2.93
C THR A 148 -3.23 6.46 -1.87
N ILE A 149 -3.29 6.03 -0.61
CA ILE A 149 -2.49 6.61 0.47
C ILE A 149 -1.00 6.31 0.29
N HIS A 150 -0.63 5.08 -0.08
CA HIS A 150 0.78 4.74 -0.31
C HIS A 150 1.38 5.49 -1.50
N ILE A 151 0.62 5.67 -2.57
CA ILE A 151 1.01 6.44 -3.75
C ILE A 151 1.07 7.94 -3.43
N ALA A 152 0.08 8.47 -2.70
CA ALA A 152 0.07 9.86 -2.24
C ALA A 152 1.26 10.15 -1.30
N HIS A 153 1.66 9.21 -0.44
CA HIS A 153 2.86 9.35 0.37
C HIS A 153 4.13 9.41 -0.49
N ALA A 154 4.24 8.61 -1.56
CA ALA A 154 5.36 8.71 -2.49
C ALA A 154 5.38 10.06 -3.23
N ARG A 155 4.21 10.60 -3.61
CA ARG A 155 4.08 11.96 -4.16
C ARG A 155 4.56 13.02 -3.16
N TYR A 156 4.17 12.90 -1.90
CA TYR A 156 4.67 13.78 -0.83
C TYR A 156 6.19 13.72 -0.70
N VAL A 157 6.79 12.52 -0.70
CA VAL A 157 8.25 12.34 -0.67
C VAL A 157 8.95 13.00 -1.87
N LEU A 158 8.31 13.02 -3.04
CA LEU A 158 8.79 13.73 -4.23
C LEU A 158 8.59 15.25 -4.17
N GLY A 159 8.06 15.80 -3.08
CA GLY A 159 7.76 17.22 -2.91
C GLY A 159 6.41 17.65 -3.49
N ASP A 160 5.60 16.73 -4.00
CA ASP A 160 4.27 16.97 -4.56
C ASP A 160 3.20 16.88 -3.46
N ALA A 161 3.33 17.76 -2.46
CA ALA A 161 2.44 17.78 -1.30
C ALA A 161 0.99 18.18 -1.66
N GLN A 162 0.80 18.91 -2.75
CA GLN A 162 -0.52 19.30 -3.24
C GLN A 162 -1.32 18.08 -3.71
N VAL A 163 -0.71 17.17 -4.48
CA VAL A 163 -1.35 15.92 -4.88
C VAL A 163 -1.62 15.04 -3.66
N ALA A 164 -0.68 14.94 -2.72
CA ALA A 164 -0.87 14.14 -1.51
C ALA A 164 -2.06 14.65 -0.66
N ALA A 165 -2.16 15.96 -0.46
CA ALA A 165 -3.29 16.60 0.23
C ALA A 165 -4.61 16.47 -0.55
N GLY A 166 -4.54 16.59 -1.88
CA GLY A 166 -5.65 16.35 -2.77
C GLY A 166 -6.21 14.94 -2.64
N ALA A 167 -5.35 13.92 -2.52
CA ALA A 167 -5.76 12.52 -2.41
C ALA A 167 -6.60 12.27 -1.16
N VAL A 168 -6.12 12.73 0.00
CA VAL A 168 -6.87 12.66 1.27
C VAL A 168 -8.20 13.42 1.16
N THR A 169 -8.20 14.56 0.47
CA THR A 169 -9.41 15.37 0.24
C THR A 169 -10.42 14.67 -0.66
N ASP A 170 -9.99 14.03 -1.74
CA ASP A 170 -10.87 13.28 -2.65
C ASP A 170 -11.45 12.02 -1.98
N LEU A 171 -10.68 11.33 -1.14
CA LEU A 171 -11.19 10.25 -0.30
C LEU A 171 -12.28 10.74 0.65
N ALA A 172 -12.07 11.91 1.28
CA ALA A 172 -13.08 12.53 2.12
C ALA A 172 -14.35 12.92 1.34
N ARG A 173 -14.22 13.43 0.10
CA ARG A 173 -15.38 13.68 -0.78
C ARG A 173 -16.17 12.40 -1.06
N PHE A 174 -15.48 11.31 -1.39
CA PHE A 174 -16.11 10.02 -1.63
C PHE A 174 -16.89 9.54 -0.39
N TRP A 175 -16.25 9.46 0.78
CA TRP A 175 -16.91 8.97 1.98
C TRP A 175 -18.04 9.87 2.48
N LEU A 176 -17.90 11.19 2.37
CA LEU A 176 -18.99 12.10 2.74
C LEU A 176 -20.17 11.99 1.76
N ARG A 177 -19.94 11.74 0.46
CA ARG A 177 -21.05 11.43 -0.47
C ARG A 177 -21.86 10.22 0.00
N TYR A 178 -21.22 9.22 0.60
CA TYR A 178 -21.83 8.02 1.14
C TYR A 178 -21.88 7.99 2.68
N ARG A 179 -22.01 9.17 3.32
CA ARG A 179 -21.99 9.33 4.80
C ARG A 179 -22.95 8.40 5.54
N HIS A 180 -24.07 8.04 4.92
CA HIS A 180 -25.06 7.16 5.53
C HIS A 180 -24.49 5.83 6.06
N ARG A 181 -23.39 5.30 5.48
CA ARG A 181 -22.70 4.10 6.01
C ARG A 181 -22.02 4.37 7.35
N TRP A 182 -21.34 5.52 7.44
CA TRP A 182 -20.73 6.00 8.68
C TRP A 182 -21.79 6.21 9.75
N ASP A 183 -22.88 6.92 9.41
CA ASP A 183 -23.99 7.18 10.31
C ASP A 183 -24.61 5.87 10.80
N ALA A 184 -24.85 4.90 9.92
CA ALA A 184 -25.43 3.61 10.27
C ALA A 184 -24.55 2.79 11.22
N CYS A 185 -23.24 2.75 10.96
CA CYS A 185 -22.27 2.10 11.85
C CYS A 185 -22.23 2.81 13.22
N LEU A 186 -22.11 4.14 13.23
CA LEU A 186 -22.04 4.99 14.44
C LEU A 186 -23.34 5.04 15.25
N ARG A 187 -24.49 4.73 14.64
CA ARG A 187 -25.76 4.53 15.34
C ARG A 187 -26.06 3.07 15.68
N ASN A 188 -25.17 2.14 15.29
CA ASN A 188 -25.35 0.70 15.49
C ASN A 188 -26.66 0.18 14.90
N THR A 189 -27.11 0.76 13.78
CA THR A 189 -28.38 0.39 13.12
C THR A 189 -28.20 -0.71 12.07
N VAL A 190 -26.96 -1.12 11.82
CA VAL A 190 -26.57 -2.18 10.87
C VAL A 190 -25.58 -3.12 11.53
N ASP A 191 -25.59 -4.39 11.12
CA ASP A 191 -24.63 -5.37 11.59
C ASP A 191 -23.36 -5.37 10.72
N PHE A 192 -22.53 -4.34 10.92
CA PHE A 192 -21.23 -4.20 10.24
C PHE A 192 -20.21 -5.26 10.69
N ARG A 193 -20.49 -6.01 11.76
CA ARG A 193 -19.67 -7.13 12.21
C ARG A 193 -20.01 -8.40 11.43
N ALA A 194 -21.25 -8.61 11.03
CA ALA A 194 -21.62 -9.69 10.12
C ALA A 194 -21.35 -9.34 8.66
N ASN A 195 -21.72 -8.14 8.21
CA ASN A 195 -21.69 -7.75 6.80
C ASN A 195 -20.65 -6.63 6.54
N ALA A 196 -19.56 -6.96 5.85
CA ALA A 196 -18.53 -5.99 5.48
C ALA A 196 -19.07 -4.89 4.55
N MET A 197 -20.11 -5.18 3.74
CA MET A 197 -20.70 -4.19 2.84
C MET A 197 -21.38 -3.03 3.55
N GLU A 198 -21.72 -3.15 4.84
CA GLU A 198 -22.30 -2.06 5.64
C GLU A 198 -21.25 -1.03 6.10
N ARG A 199 -19.97 -1.41 6.05
CA ARG A 199 -18.85 -0.55 6.45
C ARG A 199 -18.56 0.52 5.39
N PRO A 200 -17.83 1.59 5.74
CA PRO A 200 -17.29 2.50 4.74
C PRO A 200 -16.50 1.74 3.67
N HIS A 201 -16.84 1.97 2.40
CA HIS A 201 -16.18 1.27 1.30
C HIS A 201 -14.74 1.73 1.14
N ILE A 202 -13.83 0.78 0.91
CA ILE A 202 -12.39 1.01 0.71
C ILE A 202 -11.94 0.88 -0.75
N ARG A 203 -12.87 0.46 -1.62
CA ARG A 203 -12.69 0.29 -3.06
C ARG A 203 -13.90 0.88 -3.77
N PHE A 204 -13.66 1.72 -4.76
CA PHE A 204 -14.70 2.50 -5.43
C PHE A 204 -14.26 2.92 -6.84
N ASP A 205 -15.19 3.46 -7.64
CA ASP A 205 -14.84 4.08 -8.93
C ASP A 205 -14.26 5.48 -8.69
N GLY A 206 -12.96 5.61 -8.89
CA GLY A 206 -12.25 6.86 -8.76
C GLY A 206 -12.67 7.94 -9.76
N ASN A 207 -13.17 7.59 -10.95
CA ASN A 207 -13.58 8.58 -11.95
C ASN A 207 -14.82 9.35 -11.50
N SER A 208 -15.83 8.61 -11.04
CA SER A 208 -17.13 9.17 -10.66
C SER A 208 -17.30 9.42 -9.16
N LEU A 209 -16.35 8.98 -8.32
CA LEU A 209 -16.47 8.88 -6.86
C LEU A 209 -17.75 8.14 -6.47
N SER A 210 -18.00 6.97 -7.07
CA SER A 210 -19.16 6.14 -6.75
C SER A 210 -18.76 4.78 -6.19
N GLU A 211 -19.60 4.26 -5.31
CA GLU A 211 -19.50 2.87 -4.87
C GLU A 211 -19.66 1.91 -6.05
N ILE A 212 -19.10 0.72 -5.92
CA ILE A 212 -19.21 -0.36 -6.89
C ILE A 212 -20.25 -1.34 -6.36
N ASP A 213 -21.22 -1.70 -7.20
CA ASP A 213 -22.26 -2.69 -6.85
C ASP A 213 -21.71 -4.12 -6.99
N GLN A 214 -20.74 -4.44 -6.13
CA GLN A 214 -20.10 -5.75 -6.02
C GLN A 214 -19.78 -6.02 -4.55
N THR A 215 -20.09 -7.23 -4.07
CA THR A 215 -19.64 -7.67 -2.74
C THR A 215 -18.12 -7.61 -2.65
N TRP A 216 -17.61 -7.02 -1.57
CA TRP A 216 -16.19 -6.87 -1.33
C TRP A 216 -15.86 -6.87 0.17
N ALA A 217 -14.62 -7.22 0.48
CA ALA A 217 -14.04 -7.22 1.82
C ALA A 217 -13.77 -5.80 2.37
N HIS A 218 -14.80 -4.98 2.56
CA HIS A 218 -14.66 -3.59 3.00
C HIS A 218 -14.29 -3.38 4.47
N ALA A 219 -14.24 -4.45 5.27
CA ALA A 219 -13.72 -4.38 6.63
C ALA A 219 -12.19 -4.24 6.58
N GLN A 220 -11.66 -3.02 6.45
CA GLN A 220 -10.21 -2.77 6.33
C GLN A 220 -9.81 -1.56 7.17
N ASN A 221 -9.45 -1.80 8.44
CA ASN A 221 -9.05 -0.70 9.33
C ASN A 221 -7.63 -0.19 9.01
N ASP A 222 -6.80 -0.98 8.33
CA ASP A 222 -5.52 -0.56 7.77
C ASP A 222 -5.68 0.64 6.82
N ALA A 223 -6.59 0.55 5.84
CA ALA A 223 -6.82 1.60 4.85
C ALA A 223 -7.32 2.91 5.50
N LEU A 224 -8.22 2.79 6.49
CA LEU A 224 -8.71 3.93 7.26
C LEU A 224 -7.60 4.53 8.14
N GLY A 225 -6.82 3.68 8.80
CA GLY A 225 -5.69 4.08 9.63
C GLY A 225 -4.60 4.80 8.83
N TYR A 226 -4.24 4.30 7.65
CA TYR A 226 -3.32 4.96 6.73
C TYR A 226 -3.81 6.33 6.32
N THR A 227 -5.11 6.47 6.04
CA THR A 227 -5.70 7.77 5.70
C THR A 227 -5.58 8.76 6.86
N LEU A 228 -5.87 8.31 8.09
CA LEU A 228 -5.72 9.14 9.29
C LEU A 228 -4.25 9.55 9.52
N TRP A 229 -3.32 8.62 9.31
CA TRP A 229 -1.87 8.85 9.41
C TRP A 229 -1.37 9.86 8.36
N LEU A 230 -1.67 9.66 7.07
CA LEU A 230 -1.23 10.61 6.03
C LEU A 230 -1.85 11.99 6.24
N ALA A 231 -3.13 12.05 6.64
CA ALA A 231 -3.77 13.32 6.98
C ALA A 231 -3.06 14.04 8.13
N SER A 232 -2.66 13.33 9.18
CA SER A 232 -1.87 13.94 10.28
C SER A 232 -0.49 14.40 9.83
N LEU A 233 0.20 13.62 8.99
CA LEU A 233 1.51 13.97 8.46
C LEU A 233 1.43 15.27 7.67
N LEU A 234 0.47 15.36 6.74
CA LEU A 234 0.28 16.54 5.90
C LEU A 234 -0.17 17.76 6.71
N THR A 235 -1.05 17.57 7.70
CA THR A 235 -1.51 18.63 8.60
C THR A 235 -0.35 19.26 9.38
N ARG A 236 0.48 18.42 10.01
CA ARG A 236 1.65 18.87 10.79
C ARG A 236 2.71 19.57 9.95
N ASN A 237 2.75 19.29 8.65
CA ASN A 237 3.63 19.95 7.69
C ASN A 237 2.96 21.14 6.99
N GLY A 238 1.79 21.59 7.47
CA GLY A 238 1.15 22.82 7.02
C GLY A 238 0.35 22.72 5.72
N HIS A 239 -0.03 21.52 5.29
CA HIS A 239 -0.70 21.31 3.99
C HIS A 239 -2.23 21.37 4.01
N PHE A 240 -2.85 21.51 5.19
CA PHE A 240 -4.31 21.67 5.30
C PHE A 240 -4.76 22.94 6.06
N GLY A 241 -4.06 23.39 7.09
CA GLY A 241 -4.32 24.69 7.75
C GLY A 241 -5.80 24.98 8.03
N ALA A 242 -6.27 26.17 7.61
CA ALA A 242 -7.67 26.60 7.73
C ALA A 242 -8.64 25.83 6.81
N ASP A 243 -8.13 25.13 5.79
CA ASP A 243 -8.94 24.37 4.82
C ASP A 243 -9.59 23.14 5.45
N LEU A 244 -9.15 22.72 6.65
CA LEU A 244 -9.76 21.59 7.37
C LEU A 244 -11.25 21.78 7.63
N LEU A 245 -11.70 23.01 7.90
CA LEU A 245 -13.11 23.32 8.15
C LEU A 245 -13.83 23.85 6.90
N ALA A 246 -13.12 24.08 5.80
CA ALA A 246 -13.74 24.54 4.58
C ALA A 246 -14.67 23.44 4.01
N PRO A 247 -15.86 23.80 3.48
CA PRO A 247 -16.70 22.85 2.77
C PRO A 247 -15.94 22.22 1.61
N LEU A 248 -16.00 20.89 1.49
CA LEU A 248 -15.34 20.20 0.39
C LEU A 248 -16.09 20.50 -0.93
N PRO A 249 -15.38 20.99 -1.97
CA PRO A 249 -16.02 21.33 -3.23
C PRO A 249 -16.51 20.07 -3.95
N GLY A 250 -17.64 20.18 -4.65
CA GLY A 250 -18.23 19.08 -5.43
C GLY A 250 -19.19 18.19 -4.64
N ILE A 251 -19.26 18.36 -3.32
CA ILE A 251 -20.28 17.74 -2.44
C ILE A 251 -21.04 18.77 -1.62
N ASP A 252 -20.75 20.05 -1.80
CA ASP A 252 -21.27 21.21 -1.06
C ASP A 252 -22.79 21.39 -1.17
N THR A 253 -23.38 20.86 -2.24
CA THR A 253 -24.84 20.86 -2.47
C THR A 253 -25.55 19.61 -1.95
N LEU A 254 -24.80 18.60 -1.51
CA LEU A 254 -25.39 17.37 -0.97
C LEU A 254 -25.82 17.59 0.49
N PRO A 255 -26.90 16.91 0.96
CA PRO A 255 -27.23 16.89 2.39
C PRO A 255 -26.11 16.32 3.27
N SER A 256 -25.16 15.61 2.65
CA SER A 256 -23.97 15.07 3.27
C SER A 256 -22.73 15.95 3.15
N ALA A 257 -22.87 17.19 2.66
CA ALA A 257 -21.82 18.19 2.63
C ALA A 257 -21.11 18.30 4.00
N GLY A 258 -19.80 18.44 3.94
CA GLY A 258 -18.95 18.53 5.11
C GLY A 258 -17.56 19.00 4.72
N SER A 259 -16.71 19.09 5.74
CA SER A 259 -15.32 19.49 5.65
C SER A 259 -14.38 18.28 5.81
N LEU A 260 -13.08 18.47 5.60
CA LEU A 260 -12.11 17.41 5.90
C LEU A 260 -12.10 17.09 7.41
N ALA A 261 -12.30 18.08 8.28
CA ALA A 261 -12.42 17.88 9.73
C ALA A 261 -13.65 17.03 10.09
N ASP A 262 -14.76 17.14 9.35
CA ASP A 262 -15.92 16.25 9.52
C ASP A 262 -15.55 14.80 9.26
N MET A 263 -14.87 14.55 8.14
CA MET A 263 -14.49 13.19 7.78
C MET A 263 -13.49 12.61 8.79
N LEU A 264 -12.47 13.37 9.19
CA LEU A 264 -11.50 12.92 10.19
C LEU A 264 -12.15 12.63 11.54
N ALA A 265 -13.12 13.46 11.96
CA ALA A 265 -13.92 13.20 13.15
C ALA A 265 -14.73 11.90 13.05
N LEU A 266 -15.44 11.69 11.93
CA LEU A 266 -16.22 10.46 11.69
C LEU A 266 -15.32 9.21 11.68
N LEU A 267 -14.10 9.31 11.13
CA LEU A 267 -13.12 8.22 11.11
C LEU A 267 -12.68 7.84 12.53
N ILE A 268 -12.34 8.82 13.36
CA ILE A 268 -11.94 8.57 14.76
C ILE A 268 -13.11 7.99 15.57
N LEU A 269 -14.33 8.51 15.38
CA LEU A 269 -15.53 7.97 16.03
C LEU A 269 -15.85 6.55 15.55
N TYR A 270 -15.60 6.25 14.28
CA TYR A 270 -15.78 4.90 13.73
C TYR A 270 -14.77 3.93 14.34
N ALA A 271 -13.51 4.33 14.51
CA ALA A 271 -12.49 3.53 15.20
C ALA A 271 -12.91 3.18 16.64
N TYR A 272 -13.57 4.10 17.35
CA TYR A 272 -14.25 3.80 18.62
C TYR A 272 -15.33 2.75 18.44
N ARG A 273 -16.28 2.97 17.52
CA ARG A 273 -17.45 2.09 17.37
C ARG A 273 -17.10 0.66 16.99
N VAL A 274 -16.15 0.46 16.08
CA VAL A 274 -15.77 -0.90 15.69
C VAL A 274 -14.92 -1.60 16.74
N GLU A 275 -14.40 -0.87 17.73
CA GLU A 275 -13.36 -1.33 18.66
C GLU A 275 -12.16 -1.84 17.88
N TYR A 276 -11.53 -0.95 17.09
CA TYR A 276 -10.54 -1.33 16.07
C TYR A 276 -9.39 -2.22 16.57
N TRP A 277 -9.10 -2.21 17.88
CA TRP A 277 -8.07 -3.02 18.52
C TRP A 277 -8.48 -4.49 18.75
N HIS A 278 -9.75 -4.83 18.61
CA HIS A 278 -10.31 -6.19 18.67
C HIS A 278 -11.18 -6.54 17.45
N ASP A 279 -11.35 -5.62 16.51
CA ASP A 279 -12.21 -5.81 15.35
C ASP A 279 -11.57 -6.81 14.38
N ASN A 280 -12.35 -7.83 13.98
CA ASN A 280 -11.94 -8.73 12.93
C ASN A 280 -12.14 -8.04 11.58
N ASP A 281 -11.04 -7.79 10.89
CA ASP A 281 -11.02 -7.12 9.59
C ASP A 281 -10.21 -7.95 8.57
N SER A 282 -10.32 -7.59 7.30
CA SER A 282 -9.75 -8.31 6.15
C SER A 282 -8.31 -7.91 5.83
N GLY A 283 -7.74 -6.95 6.58
CA GLY A 283 -6.37 -6.48 6.46
C GLY A 283 -5.93 -6.03 5.05
N HIS A 284 -4.62 -5.95 4.86
CA HIS A 284 -3.98 -5.53 3.60
C HIS A 284 -4.30 -6.44 2.42
N TRP A 285 -4.61 -7.70 2.70
CA TRP A 285 -4.71 -8.74 1.69
C TRP A 285 -6.14 -9.08 1.29
N GLU A 286 -7.12 -8.41 1.91
CA GLU A 286 -8.54 -8.53 1.60
C GLU A 286 -9.04 -9.97 1.79
N GLU A 287 -8.63 -10.58 2.90
CA GLU A 287 -8.86 -12.00 3.20
C GLU A 287 -9.87 -12.20 4.32
N ALA A 288 -10.02 -13.46 4.74
CA ALA A 288 -10.84 -13.84 5.87
C ALA A 288 -10.50 -13.00 7.11
N ARG A 289 -11.57 -12.53 7.77
CA ARG A 289 -11.49 -11.51 8.82
C ARG A 289 -10.85 -12.03 10.10
N LYS A 290 -9.89 -11.28 10.62
CA LYS A 290 -9.15 -11.56 11.87
C LYS A 290 -8.62 -10.26 12.47
N VAL A 291 -8.13 -10.30 13.70
CA VAL A 291 -7.43 -9.14 14.27
C VAL A 291 -6.02 -9.09 13.67
N GLU A 292 -5.75 -8.05 12.88
CA GLU A 292 -4.50 -7.85 12.12
C GLU A 292 -3.66 -6.76 12.81
N ALA A 293 -2.42 -7.09 13.21
CA ALA A 293 -1.49 -6.13 13.81
C ALA A 293 -1.19 -4.96 12.87
N SER A 294 -1.12 -5.23 11.57
CA SER A 294 -0.90 -4.23 10.53
C SER A 294 -2.06 -3.22 10.44
N SER A 295 -3.32 -3.68 10.60
CA SER A 295 -4.51 -2.82 10.69
C SER A 295 -4.54 -2.00 11.99
N VAL A 296 -4.34 -2.65 13.14
CA VAL A 296 -4.30 -1.97 14.45
C VAL A 296 -3.19 -0.91 14.47
N GLY A 297 -2.02 -1.25 13.94
CA GLY A 297 -0.87 -0.37 13.90
C GLY A 297 -1.03 0.84 12.98
N ALA A 298 -1.72 0.68 11.85
CA ALA A 298 -2.06 1.82 11.00
C ALA A 298 -2.98 2.82 11.73
N MET A 299 -3.97 2.33 12.47
CA MET A 299 -4.85 3.19 13.26
C MET A 299 -4.10 3.87 14.42
N VAL A 300 -3.22 3.13 15.11
CA VAL A 300 -2.34 3.71 16.16
C VAL A 300 -1.45 4.80 15.58
N ALA A 301 -0.92 4.64 14.36
CA ALA A 301 -0.08 5.66 13.72
C ALA A 301 -0.82 7.00 13.58
N GLY A 302 -2.05 6.96 13.06
CA GLY A 302 -2.89 8.15 12.92
C GLY A 302 -3.31 8.73 14.26
N LEU A 303 -3.83 7.90 15.17
CA LEU A 303 -4.30 8.35 16.49
C LEU A 303 -3.17 8.97 17.32
N ARG A 304 -1.96 8.41 17.29
CA ARG A 304 -0.77 8.97 17.95
C ARG A 304 -0.52 10.42 17.54
N ASP A 305 -0.60 10.73 16.26
CA ASP A 305 -0.25 12.04 15.75
C ASP A 305 -1.40 13.05 15.91
N TRP A 306 -2.66 12.61 15.82
CA TRP A 306 -3.81 13.43 16.18
C TRP A 306 -3.90 13.72 17.68
N HIS A 307 -3.59 12.74 18.55
CA HIS A 307 -3.49 12.95 19.99
C HIS A 307 -2.51 14.07 20.33
N LYS A 308 -1.33 14.09 19.69
CA LYS A 308 -0.35 15.18 19.87
C LYS A 308 -0.91 16.54 19.48
N MET A 309 -1.55 16.66 18.32
CA MET A 309 -2.12 17.93 17.85
C MET A 309 -3.26 18.42 18.77
N LEU A 310 -4.11 17.50 19.25
CA LEU A 310 -5.18 17.78 20.22
C LEU A 310 -4.60 18.26 21.56
N ALA A 311 -3.64 17.51 22.12
CA ALA A 311 -3.01 17.83 23.39
C ALA A 311 -2.21 19.16 23.34
N ALA A 312 -1.58 19.45 22.21
CA ALA A 312 -0.89 20.71 21.96
C ALA A 312 -1.85 21.89 21.65
N ARG A 313 -3.16 21.64 21.57
CA ARG A 313 -4.20 22.61 21.22
C ARG A 313 -3.94 23.32 19.89
N GLU A 314 -3.35 22.61 18.93
CA GLU A 314 -3.13 23.14 17.58
C GLU A 314 -4.48 23.40 16.90
N ALA A 315 -4.55 24.42 16.03
CA ALA A 315 -5.80 24.82 15.36
C ALA A 315 -6.49 23.65 14.63
N ALA A 316 -5.70 22.77 14.02
CA ALA A 316 -6.20 21.55 13.40
C ALA A 316 -6.81 20.56 14.41
N GLY A 317 -6.17 20.38 15.56
CA GLY A 317 -6.68 19.57 16.67
C GLY A 317 -8.00 20.13 17.19
N VAL A 318 -8.08 21.46 17.41
CA VAL A 318 -9.31 22.14 17.82
C VAL A 318 -10.43 21.92 16.79
N ALA A 319 -10.14 22.10 15.50
CA ALA A 319 -11.11 21.88 14.44
C ALA A 319 -11.69 20.44 14.46
N VAL A 320 -10.83 19.42 14.53
CA VAL A 320 -11.28 18.02 14.58
C VAL A 320 -12.03 17.72 15.88
N ALA A 321 -11.57 18.21 17.04
CA ALA A 321 -12.27 18.03 18.31
C ALA A 321 -13.69 18.59 18.30
N THR A 322 -13.87 19.79 17.75
CA THR A 322 -15.17 20.44 17.61
C THR A 322 -16.11 19.59 16.73
N ARG A 323 -15.61 19.04 15.62
CA ARG A 323 -16.41 18.15 14.76
C ARG A 323 -16.67 16.80 15.40
N MET A 324 -15.73 16.24 16.17
CA MET A 324 -15.93 15.01 16.94
C MET A 324 -17.07 15.16 17.95
N ALA A 325 -17.07 16.22 18.76
CA ALA A 325 -18.14 16.48 19.73
C ALA A 325 -19.49 16.70 19.04
N TYR A 326 -19.49 17.45 17.93
CA TYR A 326 -20.69 17.63 17.10
C TYR A 326 -21.27 16.28 16.68
N TRP A 327 -20.49 15.41 16.00
CA TRP A 327 -21.00 14.15 15.48
C TRP A 327 -21.35 13.14 16.57
N ALA A 328 -20.56 13.08 17.65
CA ALA A 328 -20.86 12.21 18.80
C ALA A 328 -22.24 12.51 19.39
N SER A 329 -22.58 13.81 19.51
CA SER A 329 -23.89 14.28 19.99
C SER A 329 -25.00 14.07 18.94
N HIS A 330 -24.77 14.49 17.69
CA HIS A 330 -25.80 14.48 16.64
C HIS A 330 -26.21 13.07 16.20
N LEU A 331 -25.32 12.09 16.34
CA LEU A 331 -25.60 10.69 16.00
C LEU A 331 -25.99 9.87 17.23
N ASP A 332 -26.07 10.47 18.42
CA ASP A 332 -26.32 9.78 19.69
C ASP A 332 -25.48 8.49 19.82
N VAL A 333 -24.16 8.63 19.62
CA VAL A 333 -23.26 7.46 19.54
C VAL A 333 -23.36 6.60 20.82
N VAL A 334 -23.57 7.23 21.98
CA VAL A 334 -23.71 6.55 23.28
C VAL A 334 -25.06 5.85 23.44
N GLY A 335 -26.17 6.48 23.05
CA GLY A 335 -27.52 5.96 23.30
C GLY A 335 -27.84 4.63 22.61
N HIS A 336 -27.03 4.25 21.62
CA HIS A 336 -27.18 3.01 20.85
C HIS A 336 -26.29 1.84 21.31
N ASP A 337 -25.48 2.02 22.36
CA ASP A 337 -24.62 0.97 22.94
C ASP A 337 -25.41 0.15 23.99
N LYS A 338 -25.90 -1.04 23.61
CA LYS A 338 -26.48 -2.02 24.58
C LYS A 338 -25.41 -2.84 25.34
N VAL A 339 -24.12 -2.53 25.16
CA VAL A 339 -22.97 -3.24 25.74
C VAL A 339 -22.01 -2.20 26.33
N LEU A 340 -21.44 -2.48 27.50
CA LEU A 340 -20.45 -1.64 28.19
C LEU A 340 -19.17 -1.51 27.34
N HIS A 341 -19.15 -0.59 26.37
CA HIS A 341 -17.93 -0.24 25.63
C HIS A 341 -16.89 0.31 26.64
N PRO A 342 -15.62 -0.14 26.61
CA PRO A 342 -14.63 0.22 27.63
C PRO A 342 -14.32 1.72 27.71
N LEU A 343 -14.65 2.46 26.65
CA LEU A 343 -14.47 3.91 26.55
C LEU A 343 -15.79 4.70 26.57
N ALA A 344 -16.90 4.09 27.01
CA ALA A 344 -18.23 4.72 27.01
C ALA A 344 -18.27 6.04 27.82
N ASP A 345 -17.53 6.12 28.93
CA ASP A 345 -17.44 7.33 29.75
C ASP A 345 -16.77 8.49 28.97
N GLN A 346 -15.69 8.20 28.24
CA GLN A 346 -15.00 9.16 27.39
C GLN A 346 -15.94 9.66 26.28
N MET A 347 -16.67 8.75 25.64
CA MET A 347 -17.65 9.10 24.59
C MET A 347 -18.81 9.93 25.15
N THR A 348 -19.31 9.60 26.34
CA THR A 348 -20.37 10.37 27.01
C THR A 348 -19.91 11.79 27.31
N ARG A 349 -18.68 11.96 27.82
CA ARG A 349 -18.10 13.29 28.03
C ARG A 349 -17.96 14.07 26.73
N LEU A 350 -17.52 13.42 25.65
CA LEU A 350 -17.39 14.05 24.34
C LEU A 350 -18.75 14.50 23.79
N ALA A 351 -19.77 13.65 23.82
CA ALA A 351 -21.11 13.95 23.33
C ALA A 351 -21.82 15.06 24.15
N ALA A 352 -21.47 15.19 25.44
CA ALA A 352 -22.00 16.23 26.32
C ALA A 352 -21.23 17.56 26.27
N ALA A 353 -20.08 17.62 25.58
CA ALA A 353 -19.22 18.81 25.56
C ALA A 353 -19.78 19.90 24.62
N THR A 354 -20.18 21.04 25.19
CA THR A 354 -20.83 22.15 24.47
C THR A 354 -19.94 23.38 24.25
N THR A 355 -18.78 23.45 24.91
CA THR A 355 -17.82 24.55 24.76
C THR A 355 -16.53 24.05 24.12
N GLU A 356 -15.88 24.86 23.29
CA GLU A 356 -14.65 24.48 22.59
C GLU A 356 -13.56 23.91 23.54
N PRO A 357 -13.27 24.51 24.72
CA PRO A 357 -12.31 23.92 25.64
C PRO A 357 -12.72 22.54 26.15
N ALA A 358 -14.00 22.34 26.49
CA ALA A 358 -14.51 21.05 26.95
C ALA A 358 -14.51 20.00 25.82
N GLN A 359 -14.80 20.41 24.59
CA GLN A 359 -14.77 19.55 23.40
C GLN A 359 -13.35 19.07 23.14
N LEU A 360 -12.37 19.98 23.20
CA LEU A 360 -10.97 19.64 23.04
C LEU A 360 -10.47 18.69 24.13
N ASP A 361 -10.78 18.97 25.39
CA ASP A 361 -10.35 18.12 26.51
C ASP A 361 -10.98 16.72 26.43
N ALA A 362 -12.27 16.63 26.10
CA ALA A 362 -12.97 15.36 25.94
C ALA A 362 -12.47 14.56 24.72
N ALA A 363 -12.26 15.22 23.58
CA ALA A 363 -11.71 14.59 22.38
C ALA A 363 -10.28 14.09 22.63
N THR A 364 -9.43 14.91 23.27
CA THR A 364 -8.07 14.51 23.67
C THR A 364 -8.11 13.26 24.55
N SER A 365 -9.00 13.24 25.55
CA SER A 365 -9.18 12.08 26.45
C SER A 365 -9.62 10.82 25.70
N LEU A 366 -10.55 10.94 24.74
CA LEU A 366 -11.01 9.80 23.94
C LEU A 366 -9.90 9.27 23.02
N VAL A 367 -9.22 10.15 22.27
CA VAL A 367 -8.17 9.75 21.32
C VAL A 367 -6.98 9.13 22.05
N ALA A 368 -6.58 9.69 23.20
CA ALA A 368 -5.55 9.09 24.05
C ALA A 368 -5.91 7.67 24.51
N ALA A 369 -7.18 7.46 24.88
CA ALA A 369 -7.66 6.15 25.31
C ALA A 369 -7.73 5.15 24.14
N LEU A 370 -8.17 5.57 22.96
CA LEU A 370 -8.13 4.76 21.74
C LEU A 370 -6.70 4.35 21.39
N GLU A 371 -5.76 5.31 21.36
CA GLU A 371 -4.34 5.04 21.13
C GLU A 371 -3.80 4.02 22.14
N SER A 372 -4.14 4.16 23.43
CA SER A 372 -3.72 3.24 24.47
C SER A 372 -4.26 1.81 24.25
N GLN A 373 -5.51 1.65 23.84
CA GLN A 373 -6.08 0.34 23.53
C GLN A 373 -5.37 -0.31 22.35
N GLY A 374 -5.14 0.44 21.27
CA GLY A 374 -4.41 -0.08 20.11
C GLY A 374 -2.97 -0.45 20.44
N ARG A 375 -2.26 0.33 21.25
CA ARG A 375 -0.90 -0.01 21.71
C ARG A 375 -0.87 -1.29 22.55
N ALA A 376 -1.86 -1.47 23.43
CA ALA A 376 -1.99 -2.69 24.23
C ALA A 376 -2.25 -3.92 23.34
N ALA A 377 -3.14 -3.79 22.35
CA ALA A 377 -3.41 -4.85 21.38
C ALA A 377 -2.17 -5.19 20.54
N LEU A 378 -1.46 -4.19 20.01
CA LEU A 378 -0.20 -4.43 19.29
C LEU A 378 0.82 -5.19 20.14
N ALA A 379 1.01 -4.79 21.40
CA ALA A 379 1.94 -5.46 22.30
C ALA A 379 1.54 -6.93 22.56
N ALA A 380 0.26 -7.26 22.53
CA ALA A 380 -0.23 -8.62 22.69
C ALA A 380 -0.11 -9.46 21.41
N ILE A 381 -0.26 -8.85 20.22
CA ILE A 381 -0.22 -9.56 18.94
C ILE A 381 1.23 -9.77 18.47
N LEU A 382 2.06 -8.71 18.51
CA LEU A 382 3.40 -8.75 17.95
C LEU A 382 4.31 -9.83 18.60
N PRO A 383 5.28 -10.38 17.85
CA PRO A 383 5.66 -10.06 16.46
C PRO A 383 4.78 -10.69 15.38
N TYR A 384 3.64 -11.30 15.75
CA TYR A 384 2.76 -11.94 14.78
C TYR A 384 1.95 -10.87 14.04
N GLU A 385 1.45 -11.21 12.86
CA GLU A 385 0.41 -10.43 12.19
C GLU A 385 -0.95 -10.70 12.83
N SER A 386 -1.26 -11.95 13.14
CA SER A 386 -2.47 -12.30 13.87
C SER A 386 -2.23 -13.46 14.83
N ARG A 387 -2.87 -13.38 16.00
CA ARG A 387 -2.96 -14.48 16.98
C ARG A 387 -4.40 -15.01 17.10
N THR A 388 -5.28 -14.63 16.18
CA THR A 388 -6.67 -15.08 16.18
C THR A 388 -6.70 -16.60 16.02
N PRO A 389 -7.35 -17.36 16.94
CA PRO A 389 -7.37 -18.82 16.86
C PRO A 389 -7.91 -19.34 15.53
N GLY A 390 -7.16 -20.25 14.89
CA GLY A 390 -7.50 -20.80 13.57
C GLY A 390 -7.12 -19.90 12.39
N HIS A 391 -6.62 -18.70 12.65
CA HIS A 391 -6.15 -17.73 11.66
C HIS A 391 -4.79 -17.13 12.07
N GLU A 392 -4.00 -17.87 12.85
CA GLU A 392 -2.70 -17.42 13.33
C GLU A 392 -1.75 -17.16 12.16
N ARG A 393 -1.06 -16.02 12.20
CA ARG A 393 -0.09 -15.62 11.19
C ARG A 393 1.16 -15.09 11.87
N ALA A 394 2.16 -15.96 12.00
CA ALA A 394 3.40 -15.66 12.71
C ALA A 394 4.28 -14.62 12.00
N THR A 395 4.26 -14.61 10.67
CA THR A 395 5.06 -13.69 9.86
C THR A 395 4.24 -13.25 8.66
N ASP A 396 4.16 -11.93 8.46
CA ASP A 396 3.53 -11.28 7.31
C ASP A 396 4.35 -10.04 6.93
N ALA A 397 4.55 -9.82 5.63
CA ALA A 397 5.25 -8.67 5.10
C ALA A 397 4.48 -7.34 5.32
N ALA A 398 3.17 -7.39 5.59
CA ALA A 398 2.38 -6.23 6.00
C ALA A 398 2.93 -5.55 7.28
N LEU A 399 3.54 -6.32 8.18
CA LEU A 399 4.19 -5.80 9.39
C LEU A 399 5.32 -4.81 9.08
N LEU A 400 5.96 -4.88 7.90
CA LEU A 400 6.99 -3.92 7.50
C LEU A 400 6.46 -2.48 7.49
N PHE A 401 5.17 -2.29 7.24
CA PHE A 401 4.57 -0.95 7.24
C PHE A 401 4.46 -0.32 8.63
N LEU A 402 4.46 -1.15 9.69
CA LEU A 402 4.54 -0.67 11.07
C LEU A 402 5.91 -0.05 11.37
N VAL A 403 6.95 -0.56 10.70
CA VAL A 403 8.33 -0.06 10.80
C VAL A 403 8.50 1.18 9.93
N TYR A 404 8.18 1.09 8.64
CA TYR A 404 8.26 2.20 7.69
C TYR A 404 7.02 2.27 6.80
N PRO A 405 6.35 3.43 6.67
CA PRO A 405 6.76 4.75 7.13
C PRO A 405 6.17 5.17 8.49
N MET A 406 5.42 4.31 9.16
CA MET A 406 4.59 4.73 10.29
C MET A 406 5.36 4.85 11.61
N HIS A 407 6.45 4.09 11.76
CA HIS A 407 7.31 4.07 12.95
C HIS A 407 6.50 3.89 14.24
N VAL A 408 5.64 2.87 14.30
CA VAL A 408 4.75 2.63 15.45
C VAL A 408 5.25 1.59 16.45
N VAL A 409 6.31 0.86 16.09
CA VAL A 409 7.01 -0.09 16.95
C VAL A 409 8.37 0.46 17.38
N ASP A 410 8.92 -0.04 18.49
CA ASP A 410 10.27 0.31 18.92
C ASP A 410 11.36 -0.37 18.05
N ASP A 411 12.61 0.04 18.24
CA ASP A 411 13.74 -0.47 17.47
C ASP A 411 13.91 -1.99 17.58
N ALA A 412 13.70 -2.57 18.77
CA ALA A 412 13.88 -4.00 19.00
C ALA A 412 12.80 -4.82 18.25
N MET A 413 11.54 -4.39 18.31
CA MET A 413 10.46 -5.03 17.59
C MET A 413 10.57 -4.80 16.08
N ALA A 414 11.00 -3.62 15.63
CA ALA A 414 11.30 -3.35 14.22
C ALA A 414 12.36 -4.32 13.68
N ALA A 415 13.44 -4.54 14.45
CA ALA A 415 14.48 -5.52 14.12
C ALA A 415 13.93 -6.92 13.95
N GLN A 416 13.10 -7.36 14.91
CA GLN A 416 12.50 -8.68 14.92
C GLN A 416 11.60 -8.87 13.70
N ILE A 417 10.71 -7.91 13.41
CA ILE A 417 9.81 -7.94 12.25
C ILE A 417 10.61 -8.06 10.95
N VAL A 418 11.60 -7.20 10.72
CA VAL A 418 12.41 -7.23 9.48
C VAL A 418 13.18 -8.54 9.37
N THR A 419 13.74 -9.03 10.48
CA THR A 419 14.45 -10.32 10.53
C THR A 419 13.53 -11.47 10.14
N ASP A 420 12.36 -11.56 10.77
CA ASP A 420 11.40 -12.64 10.53
C ASP A 420 10.87 -12.60 9.10
N VAL A 421 10.45 -11.42 8.62
CA VAL A 421 9.96 -11.25 7.24
C VAL A 421 11.02 -11.67 6.22
N VAL A 422 12.25 -11.19 6.33
CA VAL A 422 13.26 -11.55 5.32
C VAL A 422 13.68 -13.01 5.45
N ARG A 423 13.91 -13.52 6.67
CA ARG A 423 14.31 -14.91 6.89
C ARG A 423 13.26 -15.88 6.33
N ASP A 424 11.99 -15.60 6.58
CA ASP A 424 10.92 -16.57 6.34
C ASP A 424 10.22 -16.38 4.99
N LEU A 425 10.25 -15.16 4.41
CA LEU A 425 9.44 -14.81 3.24
C LEU A 425 10.26 -14.37 2.02
N ALA A 426 11.52 -13.94 2.17
CA ALA A 426 12.32 -13.52 1.02
C ALA A 426 12.61 -14.71 0.09
N GLY A 427 12.51 -14.45 -1.21
CA GLY A 427 13.03 -15.30 -2.27
C GLY A 427 13.87 -14.48 -3.25
N ASP A 428 14.31 -15.13 -4.33
CA ASP A 428 15.23 -14.52 -5.30
C ASP A 428 14.63 -13.34 -6.08
N HIS A 429 13.32 -13.35 -6.33
CA HIS A 429 12.60 -12.35 -7.13
C HIS A 429 11.83 -11.33 -6.28
N GLY A 430 11.59 -11.59 -5.00
CA GLY A 430 10.92 -10.67 -4.11
C GLY A 430 10.66 -11.24 -2.73
N ILE A 431 9.71 -10.66 -2.00
CA ILE A 431 9.33 -11.12 -0.66
C ILE A 431 7.87 -11.59 -0.72
N ARG A 432 7.58 -12.79 -0.23
CA ARG A 432 6.19 -13.31 -0.17
C ARG A 432 5.38 -12.47 0.84
N ARG A 433 4.06 -12.40 0.67
CA ARG A 433 3.19 -11.74 1.68
C ARG A 433 3.24 -12.46 3.01
N TYR A 434 2.98 -13.75 3.01
CA TYR A 434 3.10 -14.64 4.16
C TYR A 434 3.26 -16.10 3.67
N ARG A 435 3.66 -17.03 4.54
CA ARG A 435 3.76 -18.45 4.18
C ARG A 435 2.38 -19.05 3.97
N GLY A 436 2.20 -19.81 2.89
CA GLY A 436 0.89 -20.39 2.58
C GLY A 436 -0.03 -19.47 1.77
N ASP A 437 0.47 -18.34 1.28
CA ASP A 437 -0.27 -17.49 0.37
C ASP A 437 -0.48 -18.16 -0.99
N SER A 438 -1.74 -18.47 -1.30
CA SER A 438 -2.15 -19.17 -2.52
C SER A 438 -2.52 -18.24 -3.68
N TYR A 439 -2.53 -16.92 -3.46
CA TYR A 439 -2.75 -15.96 -4.54
C TYR A 439 -1.53 -15.89 -5.45
N TRP A 440 -1.74 -16.01 -6.77
CA TRP A 440 -0.67 -16.18 -7.76
C TRP A 440 0.32 -17.30 -7.42
N MET A 441 -0.11 -18.39 -6.77
CA MET A 441 0.76 -19.57 -6.60
C MET A 441 1.16 -20.21 -7.94
N ALA A 442 2.07 -21.18 -7.91
CA ALA A 442 2.54 -21.85 -9.13
C ALA A 442 1.41 -22.31 -10.07
N ASP A 443 1.61 -22.04 -11.37
CA ASP A 443 0.72 -22.39 -12.47
C ASP A 443 -0.69 -21.78 -12.36
N TYR A 444 -0.83 -20.63 -11.67
CA TYR A 444 -2.10 -19.97 -11.38
C TYR A 444 -3.06 -19.89 -12.58
N LYS A 445 -2.55 -19.45 -13.74
CA LYS A 445 -3.35 -19.30 -14.98
C LYS A 445 -3.82 -20.62 -15.58
N ALA A 446 -3.15 -21.73 -15.28
CA ALA A 446 -3.59 -23.05 -15.70
C ALA A 446 -4.63 -23.65 -14.74
N LEU A 447 -4.67 -23.17 -13.50
CA LEU A 447 -5.57 -23.65 -12.45
C LEU A 447 -6.89 -22.87 -12.39
N PHE A 448 -6.87 -21.58 -12.74
CA PHE A 448 -8.04 -20.69 -12.67
C PHE A 448 -8.31 -19.98 -13.99
N ASP A 449 -9.56 -20.02 -14.43
CA ASP A 449 -10.02 -19.20 -15.56
C ASP A 449 -10.03 -17.70 -15.22
N GLU A 450 -10.20 -16.86 -16.24
CA GLU A 450 -10.11 -15.40 -16.11
C GLU A 450 -11.15 -14.81 -15.16
N SER A 451 -12.39 -15.27 -15.23
CA SER A 451 -13.48 -14.82 -14.34
C SER A 451 -13.25 -15.19 -12.88
N THR A 452 -12.58 -16.31 -12.62
CA THR A 452 -12.28 -16.77 -11.27
C THR A 452 -11.07 -16.02 -10.71
N ARG A 453 -10.13 -15.56 -11.55
CA ARG A 453 -8.93 -14.82 -11.10
C ARG A 453 -9.24 -13.47 -10.43
N THR A 454 -10.40 -12.88 -10.70
CA THR A 454 -10.78 -11.53 -10.23
C THR A 454 -11.99 -11.48 -9.31
N ALA A 455 -12.51 -12.65 -8.93
CA ALA A 455 -13.56 -12.78 -7.95
C ALA A 455 -13.05 -12.48 -6.53
N ASP A 456 -13.96 -12.04 -5.65
CA ASP A 456 -13.70 -11.94 -4.22
C ASP A 456 -13.60 -13.35 -3.61
N PHE A 457 -12.45 -13.67 -3.00
CA PHE A 457 -12.18 -14.94 -2.33
C PHE A 457 -12.16 -14.82 -0.80
N SER A 458 -12.49 -13.65 -0.24
CA SER A 458 -12.36 -13.37 1.19
C SER A 458 -13.18 -14.32 2.08
N ASP A 459 -14.29 -14.84 1.57
CA ASP A 459 -15.19 -15.74 2.30
C ASP A 459 -14.83 -17.24 2.21
N ASP A 460 -14.13 -17.71 1.15
CA ASP A 460 -13.70 -19.11 1.02
C ASP A 460 -12.39 -19.24 0.21
N MET A 461 -11.27 -19.33 0.95
CA MET A 461 -9.95 -19.59 0.38
C MET A 461 -9.58 -21.08 0.34
N GLY A 462 -10.43 -21.97 0.88
CA GLY A 462 -10.05 -23.37 1.16
C GLY A 462 -9.70 -24.15 -0.09
N ALA A 463 -10.52 -24.00 -1.15
CA ALA A 463 -10.28 -24.64 -2.44
C ALA A 463 -8.97 -24.18 -3.09
N ARG A 464 -8.64 -22.88 -2.98
CA ARG A 464 -7.39 -22.31 -3.52
C ARG A 464 -6.18 -22.76 -2.71
N ASN A 465 -6.28 -22.72 -1.38
CA ASN A 465 -5.21 -23.11 -0.46
C ASN A 465 -4.82 -24.59 -0.61
N ALA A 466 -5.76 -25.47 -0.90
CA ALA A 466 -5.50 -26.90 -1.10
C ALA A 466 -4.58 -27.21 -2.30
N LEU A 467 -4.44 -26.27 -3.24
CA LEU A 467 -3.63 -26.42 -4.45
C LEU A 467 -2.20 -25.89 -4.28
N LEU A 468 -1.94 -25.07 -3.25
CA LEU A 468 -0.62 -24.50 -3.00
C LEU A 468 0.35 -25.57 -2.49
N LYS A 469 1.55 -25.59 -3.08
CA LYS A 469 2.68 -26.37 -2.54
C LYS A 469 3.64 -25.43 -1.80
N PRO A 470 4.22 -25.88 -0.67
CA PRO A 470 5.18 -25.06 0.07
C PRO A 470 6.32 -24.53 -0.80
N GLY A 471 6.61 -23.22 -0.67
CA GLY A 471 7.67 -22.54 -1.42
C GLY A 471 7.27 -22.04 -2.81
N GLN A 472 6.07 -22.37 -3.28
CA GLN A 472 5.54 -21.97 -4.60
C GLN A 472 4.64 -20.72 -4.55
N GLU A 473 4.67 -19.97 -3.45
CA GLU A 473 3.99 -18.68 -3.35
C GLU A 473 4.61 -17.65 -4.31
N ALA A 474 3.80 -16.69 -4.77
CA ALA A 474 4.28 -15.54 -5.51
C ALA A 474 5.26 -14.71 -4.67
N GLN A 475 6.27 -14.16 -5.33
CA GLN A 475 7.23 -13.26 -4.71
C GLN A 475 6.91 -11.83 -5.12
N TRP A 476 6.54 -10.99 -4.15
CA TRP A 476 6.03 -9.66 -4.41
C TRP A 476 7.14 -8.61 -4.48
N CYS A 477 6.95 -7.63 -5.35
CA CYS A 477 7.93 -6.58 -5.63
C CYS A 477 7.70 -5.31 -4.77
N ILE A 478 6.74 -5.35 -3.85
CA ILE A 478 6.36 -4.21 -3.00
C ILE A 478 7.38 -3.98 -1.88
N PHE A 479 7.98 -5.05 -1.34
CA PHE A 479 8.57 -5.03 0.00
C PHE A 479 10.08 -4.79 0.04
N ASP A 480 10.85 -5.21 -0.96
CA ASP A 480 12.31 -4.97 -0.98
C ASP A 480 12.62 -3.48 -0.91
N ALA A 481 11.83 -2.66 -1.60
CA ALA A 481 11.91 -1.20 -1.51
C ALA A 481 11.62 -0.68 -0.08
N ILE A 482 10.67 -1.28 0.64
CA ILE A 482 10.37 -0.91 2.04
C ILE A 482 11.51 -1.30 2.97
N VAL A 483 12.07 -2.51 2.82
CA VAL A 483 13.24 -2.95 3.59
C VAL A 483 14.44 -2.02 3.32
N ALA A 484 14.64 -1.61 2.06
CA ALA A 484 15.67 -0.63 1.71
C ALA A 484 15.44 0.72 2.43
N CYS A 485 14.21 1.23 2.47
CA CYS A 485 13.89 2.44 3.23
C CYS A 485 14.21 2.28 4.72
N ILE A 486 13.82 1.17 5.34
CA ILE A 486 14.09 0.87 6.76
C ILE A 486 15.59 0.84 7.05
N CYS A 487 16.37 0.11 6.26
CA CYS A 487 17.82 0.06 6.41
C CYS A 487 18.47 1.44 6.22
N GLY A 488 17.94 2.27 5.32
CA GLY A 488 18.39 3.66 5.16
C GLY A 488 18.12 4.53 6.38
N ASP A 489 16.94 4.41 7.00
CA ASP A 489 16.62 5.08 8.27
C ASP A 489 17.56 4.64 9.39
N TRP A 490 17.80 3.33 9.53
CA TRP A 490 18.73 2.80 10.53
C TRP A 490 20.16 3.25 10.30
N ALA A 491 20.62 3.31 9.04
CA ALA A 491 21.95 3.80 8.70
C ALA A 491 22.15 5.27 9.12
N ARG A 492 21.17 6.13 8.80
CA ARG A 492 21.20 7.55 9.18
C ARG A 492 21.12 7.72 10.70
N SER A 493 20.23 7.00 11.36
CA SER A 493 20.07 7.05 12.81
C SER A 493 21.34 6.58 13.54
N ALA A 494 22.01 5.54 13.04
CA ALA A 494 23.31 5.10 13.58
C ALA A 494 24.41 6.15 13.37
N LEU A 495 24.44 6.83 12.22
CA LEU A 495 25.36 7.95 11.99
C LEU A 495 25.13 9.09 12.99
N GLU A 496 23.88 9.47 13.23
CA GLU A 496 23.51 10.53 14.18
C GLU A 496 23.97 10.21 15.62
N ARG A 497 23.97 8.93 15.99
CA ARG A 497 24.50 8.45 17.28
C ARG A 497 26.03 8.29 17.32
N GLY A 498 26.72 8.50 16.20
CA GLY A 498 28.18 8.30 16.08
C GLY A 498 28.61 6.84 15.93
N ASP A 499 27.68 5.89 15.76
CA ASP A 499 27.98 4.48 15.53
C ASP A 499 28.24 4.22 14.04
N ARG A 500 29.47 4.52 13.61
CA ARG A 500 29.89 4.37 12.21
C ARG A 500 29.87 2.92 11.73
N ALA A 501 30.16 1.97 12.63
CA ALA A 501 30.19 0.55 12.28
C ALA A 501 28.78 0.05 11.94
N ALA A 502 27.81 0.27 12.83
CA ALA A 502 26.43 -0.09 12.56
C ALA A 502 25.87 0.66 11.35
N ALA A 503 26.18 1.96 11.21
CA ALA A 503 25.77 2.74 10.04
C ALA A 503 26.25 2.12 8.72
N ASN A 504 27.52 1.71 8.63
CA ASN A 504 28.06 1.06 7.44
C ASN A 504 27.34 -0.26 7.15
N THR A 505 27.06 -1.06 8.18
CA THR A 505 26.31 -2.32 8.05
C THR A 505 24.90 -2.08 7.50
N TYR A 506 24.15 -1.13 8.08
CA TYR A 506 22.81 -0.80 7.57
C TYR A 506 22.83 -0.20 6.17
N ARG A 507 23.85 0.59 5.81
CA ARG A 507 24.01 1.11 4.44
C ARG A 507 24.25 -0.02 3.43
N ALA A 508 25.03 -1.03 3.79
CA ALA A 508 25.25 -2.21 2.95
C ALA A 508 23.94 -2.99 2.74
N LEU A 509 23.15 -3.17 3.81
CA LEU A 509 21.82 -3.78 3.72
C LEU A 509 20.86 -2.97 2.86
N GLN A 510 20.81 -1.65 3.05
CA GLN A 510 20.03 -0.76 2.20
C GLN A 510 20.42 -0.93 0.73
N THR A 511 21.71 -0.95 0.43
CA THR A 511 22.21 -1.14 -0.95
C THR A 511 21.73 -2.46 -1.55
N ARG A 512 21.79 -3.55 -0.79
CA ARG A 512 21.32 -4.86 -1.24
C ARG A 512 19.84 -4.87 -1.59
N PHE A 513 18.99 -4.41 -0.67
CA PHE A 513 17.53 -4.40 -0.89
C PHE A 513 17.11 -3.36 -1.93
N PHE A 514 17.82 -2.23 -2.03
CA PHE A 514 17.64 -1.28 -3.11
C PHE A 514 17.93 -1.93 -4.47
N ASN A 515 19.04 -2.65 -4.61
CA ASN A 515 19.38 -3.35 -5.85
C ASN A 515 18.38 -4.45 -6.19
N ARG A 516 17.85 -5.17 -5.18
CA ARG A 516 16.73 -6.12 -5.38
C ARG A 516 15.47 -5.41 -5.91
N ALA A 517 15.09 -4.28 -5.31
CA ALA A 517 13.94 -3.50 -5.77
C ALA A 517 14.10 -2.94 -7.19
N VAL A 518 15.31 -2.50 -7.56
CA VAL A 518 15.63 -2.08 -8.93
C VAL A 518 15.61 -3.28 -9.89
N GLY A 519 16.17 -4.41 -9.46
CA GLY A 519 16.26 -5.66 -10.22
C GLY A 519 14.91 -6.28 -10.56
N GLN A 520 13.88 -6.03 -9.73
CA GLN A 520 12.50 -6.46 -9.93
C GLN A 520 11.78 -5.83 -11.12
N THR A 521 12.32 -4.74 -11.68
CA THR A 521 11.75 -4.14 -12.89
C THR A 521 11.91 -5.05 -14.10
N THR A 522 10.92 -5.08 -14.97
CA THR A 522 10.84 -6.11 -16.02
C THR A 522 11.98 -6.04 -17.05
N GLY A 523 12.37 -7.22 -17.54
CA GLY A 523 13.35 -7.36 -18.61
C GLY A 523 12.77 -7.08 -20.00
N PRO A 524 13.62 -7.02 -21.05
CA PRO A 524 13.21 -6.80 -22.44
C PRO A 524 12.19 -7.82 -22.97
N ASP A 525 12.24 -9.06 -22.48
CA ASP A 525 11.39 -10.16 -22.96
C ASP A 525 10.03 -10.25 -22.22
N CYS A 526 9.75 -9.35 -21.28
CA CYS A 526 8.49 -9.34 -20.57
C CYS A 526 7.34 -8.95 -21.51
N ALA A 527 6.25 -9.72 -21.48
CA ALA A 527 5.05 -9.47 -22.30
C ALA A 527 4.39 -8.11 -22.03
N PHE A 528 4.54 -7.56 -20.82
CA PHE A 528 4.02 -6.25 -20.41
C PHE A 528 4.99 -5.10 -20.75
N GLY A 529 6.08 -5.38 -21.46
CA GLY A 529 7.11 -4.42 -21.81
C GLY A 529 8.27 -4.37 -20.81
N THR A 530 9.32 -3.66 -21.22
CA THR A 530 10.57 -3.50 -20.45
C THR A 530 10.48 -2.40 -19.41
N LEU A 531 11.24 -2.52 -18.32
CA LEU A 531 11.35 -1.52 -17.26
C LEU A 531 10.00 -1.17 -16.62
N LYS A 532 9.10 -2.14 -16.48
CA LYS A 532 7.84 -1.98 -15.74
C LYS A 532 8.00 -2.48 -14.30
N CYS A 533 7.17 -1.97 -13.40
CA CYS A 533 7.16 -2.39 -11.99
C CYS A 533 5.98 -3.34 -11.74
N PRO A 534 6.18 -4.67 -11.71
CA PRO A 534 5.10 -5.62 -11.53
C PRO A 534 4.61 -5.68 -10.07
N GLU A 535 3.44 -6.24 -9.83
CA GLU A 535 2.99 -6.63 -8.48
C GLU A 535 3.85 -7.77 -7.93
N SER A 536 4.01 -8.84 -8.71
CA SER A 536 4.75 -10.02 -8.30
C SER A 536 5.33 -10.82 -9.46
N TYR A 537 6.32 -11.66 -9.14
CA TYR A 537 6.75 -12.79 -9.96
C TYR A 537 6.20 -14.09 -9.37
N TYR A 538 5.63 -14.93 -10.22
CA TYR A 538 5.11 -16.25 -9.84
C TYR A 538 5.66 -17.36 -10.72
N LEU A 539 5.60 -18.60 -10.24
CA LEU A 539 6.07 -19.76 -10.99
C LEU A 539 5.05 -20.16 -12.05
N GLU A 540 5.47 -20.20 -13.32
CA GLU A 540 4.73 -20.79 -14.43
C GLU A 540 5.63 -21.83 -15.10
N LYS A 541 5.21 -23.09 -15.09
CA LYS A 541 5.94 -24.24 -15.66
C LYS A 541 7.40 -24.31 -15.16
N GLY A 542 7.61 -23.99 -13.88
CA GLY A 542 8.91 -24.01 -13.23
C GLY A 542 9.80 -22.80 -13.50
N LYS A 543 9.33 -21.78 -14.23
CA LYS A 543 10.05 -20.51 -14.44
C LYS A 543 9.30 -19.36 -13.77
N TYR A 544 10.01 -18.43 -13.16
CA TYR A 544 9.38 -17.21 -12.62
C TYR A 544 9.04 -16.25 -13.75
N VAL A 545 7.78 -15.83 -13.80
CA VAL A 545 7.24 -14.86 -14.77
C VAL A 545 6.40 -13.81 -14.03
N VAL A 546 6.22 -12.66 -14.68
CA VAL A 546 5.42 -11.56 -14.14
C VAL A 546 3.94 -11.93 -14.14
N ASN A 547 3.22 -11.57 -13.07
CA ASN A 547 1.78 -11.74 -13.00
C ASN A 547 1.01 -10.69 -13.84
N ASP A 548 -0.32 -10.83 -13.95
CA ASP A 548 -1.12 -9.97 -14.85
C ASP A 548 -1.20 -8.51 -14.38
N VAL A 549 -0.82 -8.22 -13.13
CA VAL A 549 -0.85 -6.88 -12.55
C VAL A 549 0.50 -6.20 -12.78
N CYS A 550 0.71 -5.69 -14.00
CA CYS A 550 1.94 -5.01 -14.39
C CYS A 550 1.71 -3.88 -15.42
N PRO A 551 2.07 -2.62 -15.11
CA PRO A 551 2.69 -2.16 -13.87
C PRO A 551 1.67 -1.92 -12.74
N LEU A 552 2.10 -2.19 -11.49
CA LEU A 552 1.37 -1.84 -10.27
C LEU A 552 1.87 -0.50 -9.71
N LEU A 553 0.98 0.46 -9.47
CA LEU A 553 1.37 1.79 -8.98
C LEU A 553 1.97 1.74 -7.56
N TRP A 554 1.52 0.81 -6.72
CA TRP A 554 2.07 0.64 -5.37
C TRP A 554 3.55 0.21 -5.41
N THR A 555 3.92 -0.71 -6.30
CA THR A 555 5.34 -1.09 -6.53
C THR A 555 6.14 0.12 -6.98
N GLN A 556 5.65 0.89 -7.95
CA GLN A 556 6.32 2.10 -8.44
C GLN A 556 6.52 3.12 -7.31
N ALA A 557 5.48 3.38 -6.51
CA ALA A 557 5.52 4.29 -5.38
C ALA A 557 6.56 3.88 -4.33
N ASN A 558 6.72 2.58 -4.07
CA ASN A 558 7.74 2.10 -3.16
C ASN A 558 9.16 2.22 -3.74
N LEU A 559 9.35 1.91 -5.03
CA LEU A 559 10.65 2.10 -5.70
C LEU A 559 11.10 3.57 -5.70
N ILE A 560 10.16 4.51 -5.90
CA ILE A 560 10.40 5.96 -5.78
C ILE A 560 10.97 6.32 -4.41
N LYS A 561 10.34 5.81 -3.33
CA LYS A 561 10.79 6.04 -1.95
C LYS A 561 12.16 5.42 -1.68
N ALA A 562 12.44 4.25 -2.25
CA ALA A 562 13.75 3.62 -2.12
C ALA A 562 14.87 4.42 -2.80
N LEU A 563 14.60 4.98 -3.99
CA LEU A 563 15.51 5.89 -4.70
C LEU A 563 15.80 7.15 -3.88
N ASP A 564 14.77 7.82 -3.36
CA ASP A 564 14.94 8.99 -2.46
C ASP A 564 15.71 8.62 -1.18
N GLY A 565 15.33 7.51 -0.54
CA GLY A 565 15.97 7.02 0.67
C GLY A 565 17.46 6.71 0.48
N MET A 566 17.87 6.25 -0.70
CA MET A 566 19.28 6.06 -1.05
C MET A 566 20.01 7.39 -1.18
N GLU A 567 19.45 8.36 -1.91
CA GLU A 567 20.03 9.70 -2.07
C GLU A 567 20.22 10.42 -0.72
N ARG A 568 19.23 10.30 0.18
CA ARG A 568 19.30 10.83 1.55
C ARG A 568 20.40 10.17 2.38
N THR A 569 20.59 8.86 2.23
CA THR A 569 21.66 8.14 2.95
C THR A 569 23.04 8.55 2.45
N ILE A 570 23.22 8.65 1.12
CA ILE A 570 24.46 9.15 0.53
C ILE A 570 24.83 10.51 1.11
N ALA A 571 23.86 11.43 1.17
CA ALA A 571 24.05 12.77 1.72
C ALA A 571 24.52 12.74 3.18
N ALA A 572 23.83 11.97 4.04
CA ALA A 572 24.19 11.86 5.45
C ALA A 572 25.63 11.33 5.66
N PHE A 573 26.04 10.33 4.86
CA PHE A 573 27.40 9.79 4.93
C PHE A 573 28.48 10.77 4.47
N GLN A 574 28.18 11.57 3.44
CA GLN A 574 29.07 12.63 2.95
C GLN A 574 29.20 13.76 3.97
N ASP A 575 28.10 14.16 4.61
CA ASP A 575 28.07 15.20 5.63
C ASP A 575 28.89 14.79 6.86
N ALA A 576 28.68 13.58 7.35
CA ALA A 576 29.44 13.03 8.47
C ALA A 576 30.94 12.88 8.14
N GLY A 577 31.30 12.54 6.90
CA GLY A 577 32.69 12.50 6.44
C GLY A 577 33.37 13.88 6.44
N ARG A 578 32.63 14.92 6.02
CA ARG A 578 33.11 16.31 6.06
C ARG A 578 33.35 16.79 7.50
N ILE A 579 32.42 16.54 8.41
CA ILE A 579 32.55 16.92 9.83
C ILE A 579 33.78 16.25 10.47
N GLY A 580 33.99 14.95 10.23
CA GLY A 580 35.16 14.23 10.73
C GLY A 580 36.49 14.79 10.20
N SER A 581 36.53 15.24 8.94
CA SER A 581 37.72 15.86 8.35
C SER A 581 38.05 17.26 8.89
N VAL A 582 37.03 17.99 9.38
CA VAL A 582 37.18 19.30 10.01
C VAL A 582 37.58 19.16 11.48
N ALA A 583 37.06 18.15 12.19
CA ALA A 583 37.43 17.89 13.58
C ALA A 583 38.84 17.27 13.75
N ALA A 584 39.40 16.69 12.68
CA ALA A 584 40.75 16.13 12.65
C ALA A 584 41.85 17.14 12.22
N LYS A 585 41.46 18.36 11.84
CA LYS A 585 42.35 19.50 11.56
C LYS A 585 42.33 20.46 12.72
#